data_AF-A0A1H4CTS0-F1
#
_entry.id   AF-A0A1H4CTS0-F1
#
_cell.length_a   1.000
_cell.length_b   1.000
_cell.length_c   1.000
_cell.angle_alpha   90.00
_cell.angle_beta   90.00
_cell.angle_gamma   90.00
#
_symmetry.space_group_name_H-M   'P 1'
#
loop_
_entity.id
_entity.type
_entity.pdbx_description
1 polymer ?
#
loop_
_entity_poly.entity_id
_entity_poly.type
_entity_poly.pdbx_seq_one_letter_code
_entity_poly.pdbx_strand_id
1 'polypeptide(L)'
;MKVLKLHPLMTISLLQMQIERLLSCNVAVYVRHSLANNFDTLRDAGFEEETLVEFPIDETLSLREFEEEMEERFNFSLELCSKDNKPFRNKSQHLFQLSATCDKKEFQDIPPEMLNAFNNRQFPQQNIW
;
A
#
# COMPACT_ATOMS: atom_id res chain seq x y z
N MET A 1 14.77 -8.12 8.71
CA MET A 1 14.60 -6.73 9.18
C MET A 1 15.16 -5.83 8.11
N LYS A 2 14.33 -4.97 7.51
CA LYS A 2 14.75 -4.03 6.46
C LYS A 2 15.22 -2.75 7.12
N VAL A 3 16.30 -2.17 6.59
CA VAL A 3 16.89 -0.92 7.12
C VAL A 3 17.04 0.05 5.97
N LEU A 4 16.39 1.20 6.09
CA LEU A 4 16.51 2.32 5.17
C LEU A 4 17.73 3.16 5.59
N LYS A 5 18.70 3.29 4.71
CA LYS A 5 19.89 4.13 4.94
C LYS A 5 19.66 5.50 4.32
N LEU A 6 19.76 6.56 5.09
CA LEU A 6 19.56 7.93 4.64
C LEU A 6 20.85 8.70 4.85
N HIS A 7 21.42 9.22 3.76
CA HIS A 7 22.63 10.04 3.81
C HIS A 7 22.29 11.43 3.24
N PRO A 8 22.77 12.54 3.81
CA PRO A 8 22.41 13.88 3.33
C PRO A 8 22.77 14.11 1.85
N LEU A 9 23.84 13.48 1.36
CA LEU A 9 24.28 13.55 -0.05
C LEU A 9 23.60 12.52 -0.96
N MET A 10 22.71 11.67 -0.44
CA MET A 10 21.94 10.74 -1.26
C MET A 10 20.98 11.53 -2.14
N THR A 11 20.89 11.19 -3.42
CA THR A 11 19.91 11.80 -4.31
C THR A 11 18.52 11.23 -4.12
N ILE A 12 17.49 11.98 -4.50
CA ILE A 12 16.10 11.51 -4.50
C ILE A 12 15.94 10.22 -5.31
N SER A 13 16.60 10.12 -6.47
CA SER A 13 16.63 8.90 -7.28
C SER A 13 17.22 7.69 -6.55
N LEU A 14 18.29 7.88 -5.77
CA LEU A 14 18.89 6.82 -4.97
C LEU A 14 17.96 6.38 -3.83
N LEU A 15 17.27 7.33 -3.18
CA LEU A 15 16.25 7.01 -2.18
C LEU A 15 15.12 6.18 -2.79
N GLN A 16 14.59 6.59 -3.94
CA GLN A 16 13.55 5.87 -4.67
C GLN A 16 13.97 4.44 -5.00
N MET A 17 15.18 4.27 -5.57
CA MET A 17 15.74 2.94 -5.85
C MET A 17 15.92 2.09 -4.59
N GLN A 18 16.33 2.69 -3.48
CA GLN A 18 16.52 1.96 -2.23
C GLN A 18 15.17 1.46 -1.68
N ILE A 19 14.15 2.31 -1.71
CA ILE A 19 12.78 1.95 -1.30
C ILE A 19 12.21 0.87 -2.23
N GLU A 20 12.39 1.00 -3.55
CA GLU A 20 11.96 -0.03 -4.52
C GLU A 20 12.62 -1.38 -4.23
N ARG A 21 13.92 -1.40 -3.90
CA ARG A 21 14.63 -2.66 -3.58
C ARG A 21 14.19 -3.25 -2.24
N LEU A 22 13.96 -2.41 -1.23
CA LEU A 22 13.58 -2.88 0.11
C LEU A 22 12.12 -3.32 0.14
N LEU A 23 11.23 -2.57 -0.49
CA LEU A 23 9.77 -2.73 -0.36
C LEU A 23 9.09 -3.24 -1.64
N SER A 24 9.81 -3.40 -2.75
CA SER A 24 9.22 -3.79 -4.04
C SER A 24 8.07 -2.85 -4.46
N CYS A 25 8.20 -1.57 -4.10
CA CYS A 25 7.17 -0.55 -4.27
C CYS A 25 7.79 0.68 -4.93
N ASN A 26 7.06 1.28 -5.87
CA ASN A 26 7.46 2.57 -6.43
C ASN A 26 7.16 3.68 -5.41
N VAL A 27 7.94 4.74 -5.43
CA VAL A 27 7.74 5.86 -4.51
C VAL A 27 7.92 7.19 -5.21
N ALA A 28 7.01 8.12 -4.97
CA ALA A 28 7.18 9.53 -5.26
C ALA A 28 7.63 10.26 -3.99
N VAL A 29 8.53 11.23 -4.15
CA VAL A 29 9.06 12.04 -3.04
C VAL A 29 8.64 13.47 -3.26
N TYR A 30 8.10 14.11 -2.23
CA TYR A 30 7.65 15.48 -2.27
C TYR A 30 8.41 16.33 -1.26
N VAL A 31 8.81 17.52 -1.70
CA VAL A 31 9.49 18.53 -0.89
C VAL A 31 8.67 19.80 -0.97
N ARG A 32 8.26 20.35 0.18
CA ARG A 32 7.44 21.58 0.25
C ARG A 32 6.23 21.53 -0.69
N HIS A 33 5.50 20.40 -0.67
CA HIS A 33 4.31 20.14 -1.48
C HIS A 33 4.52 20.07 -3.01
N SER A 34 5.77 19.97 -3.47
CA SER A 34 6.10 19.79 -4.89
C SER A 34 6.87 18.50 -5.11
N LEU A 35 6.69 17.87 -6.28
CA LEU A 35 7.43 16.66 -6.64
C LEU A 35 8.93 16.98 -6.67
N ALA A 36 9.73 16.21 -5.93
CA ALA A 36 11.16 16.42 -5.84
C ALA A 36 11.87 16.07 -7.15
N ASN A 37 12.92 16.81 -7.48
CA ASN A 37 13.76 16.48 -8.62
C ASN A 37 14.68 15.30 -8.26
N ASN A 38 14.77 14.33 -9.16
CA ASN A 38 15.53 13.10 -8.98
C ASN A 38 17.04 13.32 -8.73
N PHE A 39 17.59 14.46 -9.13
CA PHE A 39 18.99 14.83 -8.95
C PHE A 39 19.25 15.62 -7.65
N ASP A 40 18.22 16.15 -7.02
CA ASP A 40 18.37 16.86 -5.75
C ASP A 40 18.82 15.88 -4.66
N THR A 41 19.58 16.39 -3.70
CA THR A 41 20.00 15.59 -2.54
C THR A 41 18.95 15.61 -1.44
N LEU A 42 19.00 14.65 -0.51
CA LEU A 42 18.15 14.68 0.68
C LEU A 42 18.37 15.97 1.49
N ARG A 43 19.60 16.48 1.52
CA ARG A 43 19.89 17.79 2.13
C ARG A 43 19.11 18.92 1.46
N ASP A 44 19.06 18.96 0.13
CA ASP A 44 18.27 19.95 -0.62
C ASP A 44 16.76 19.79 -0.36
N ALA A 45 16.33 18.56 -0.05
CA ALA A 45 14.97 18.21 0.32
C ALA A 45 14.59 18.58 1.77
N GLY A 46 15.52 19.10 2.59
CA GLY A 46 15.26 19.46 3.98
C GLY A 46 15.63 18.39 5.01
N PHE A 47 16.37 17.35 4.61
CA PHE A 47 16.95 16.38 5.53
C PHE A 47 18.06 17.05 6.36
N GLU A 48 17.79 17.27 7.64
CA GLU A 48 18.64 18.08 8.53
C GLU A 48 19.84 17.29 9.09
N GLU A 49 19.83 15.97 8.95
CA GLU A 49 20.87 15.11 9.52
C GLU A 49 22.20 15.28 8.79
N GLU A 50 23.28 15.45 9.57
CA GLU A 50 24.62 15.68 9.02
C GLU A 50 25.33 14.38 8.60
N THR A 51 24.83 13.24 9.05
CA THR A 51 25.49 11.94 8.88
C THR A 51 24.51 10.87 8.37
N LEU A 52 25.06 9.68 8.09
CA LEU A 52 24.26 8.51 7.70
C LEU A 52 23.33 8.10 8.86
N VAL A 53 22.03 8.08 8.58
CA VAL A 53 21.01 7.53 9.48
C VAL A 53 20.60 6.14 8.98
N GLU A 54 20.60 5.17 9.89
CA GLU A 54 20.04 3.84 9.64
C GLU A 54 18.66 3.76 10.29
N PHE A 55 17.62 3.83 9.48
CA PHE A 55 16.23 3.81 9.90
C PHE A 55 15.64 2.39 9.75
N PRO A 56 15.40 1.67 10.86
CA PRO A 56 14.78 0.35 10.81
C PRO A 56 13.32 0.46 10.36
N ILE A 57 12.94 -0.30 9.33
CA ILE A 57 11.55 -0.31 8.84
C ILE A 57 10.74 -1.30 9.66
N ASP A 58 9.67 -0.82 10.28
CA ASP A 58 8.65 -1.66 10.90
C ASP A 58 7.65 -2.16 9.84
N GLU A 59 7.72 -3.45 9.51
CA GLU A 59 6.87 -4.10 8.50
C GLU A 59 5.42 -4.33 8.99
N THR A 60 5.12 -4.04 10.27
CA THR A 60 3.78 -4.16 10.85
C THR A 60 2.92 -2.92 10.63
N LEU A 61 3.56 -1.77 10.33
CA LEU A 61 2.88 -0.53 9.98
C LEU A 61 2.11 -0.69 8.67
N SER A 62 1.07 0.12 8.51
CA SER A 62 0.44 0.37 7.22
C SER A 62 1.33 1.24 6.33
N LEU A 63 1.04 1.26 5.03
CA LEU A 63 1.68 2.19 4.09
C LEU A 63 1.56 3.63 4.57
N ARG A 64 0.36 4.02 5.01
CA ARG A 64 0.06 5.39 5.45
C ARG A 64 0.84 5.77 6.71
N GLU A 65 0.87 4.88 7.71
CA GLU A 65 1.63 5.11 8.95
C GLU A 65 3.13 5.24 8.67
N PHE A 66 3.66 4.43 7.75
CA PHE A 66 5.07 4.55 7.34
C PHE A 66 5.37 5.87 6.62
N GLU A 67 4.48 6.32 5.73
CA GLU A 67 4.61 7.61 5.05
C GLU A 67 4.61 8.78 6.06
N GLU A 68 3.69 8.74 7.02
CA GLU A 68 3.57 9.75 8.08
C GLU A 68 4.80 9.77 9.00
N GLU A 69 5.30 8.60 9.43
CA GLU A 69 6.51 8.53 10.26
C GLU A 69 7.75 9.09 9.52
N MET A 70 7.87 8.81 8.22
CA MET A 70 8.97 9.35 7.41
C MET A 70 8.88 10.87 7.28
N GLU A 71 7.68 11.41 7.08
CA GLU A 71 7.45 12.86 6.99
C GLU A 71 7.75 13.58 8.31
N GLU A 72 7.28 13.04 9.43
CA GLU A 72 7.52 13.60 10.77
C GLU A 72 9.01 13.61 11.14
N ARG A 73 9.78 12.61 10.71
CA ARG A 73 11.20 12.49 11.06
C ARG A 73 12.15 13.24 10.13
N PHE A 74 11.84 13.30 8.84
CA PHE A 74 12.83 13.65 7.82
C PHE A 74 12.45 14.85 6.93
N ASN A 75 11.33 15.52 7.20
CA ASN A 75 10.88 16.75 6.55
C ASN A 75 10.63 16.65 5.03
N PHE A 76 10.49 15.42 4.50
CA PHE A 76 10.02 15.16 3.14
C PHE A 76 8.88 14.14 3.18
N SER A 77 7.91 14.28 2.28
CA SER A 77 6.76 13.38 2.21
C SER A 77 7.02 12.29 1.17
N LEU A 78 6.58 11.07 1.48
CA LEU A 78 6.63 9.93 0.56
C LEU A 78 5.21 9.54 0.15
N GLU A 79 5.07 9.11 -1.10
CA GLU A 79 3.84 8.47 -1.60
C GLU A 79 4.24 7.13 -2.22
N LEU A 80 3.86 6.04 -1.56
CA LEU A 80 4.16 4.68 -1.98
C LEU A 80 3.10 4.19 -2.97
N CYS A 81 3.48 4.04 -4.23
CA CYS A 81 2.61 3.53 -5.28
C CYS A 81 2.60 1.99 -5.30
N SER A 82 1.51 1.39 -4.83
CA SER A 82 1.31 -0.06 -4.88
C SER A 82 1.18 -0.57 -6.32
N LYS A 83 2.04 -1.50 -6.74
CA LYS A 83 1.91 -2.27 -7.99
C LYS A 83 1.47 -3.73 -7.77
N ASP A 84 0.90 -4.05 -6.59
CA ASP A 84 0.56 -5.41 -6.14
C ASP A 84 1.77 -6.30 -5.83
N ASN A 85 2.40 -6.04 -4.68
CA ASN A 85 2.89 -7.08 -3.76
C ASN A 85 3.16 -6.43 -2.40
N LYS A 86 2.16 -6.51 -1.51
CA LYS A 86 2.06 -5.73 -0.28
C LYS A 86 3.28 -5.92 0.64
N PRO A 87 4.15 -4.91 0.80
CA PRO A 87 5.32 -5.00 1.67
C PRO A 87 4.97 -4.89 3.16
N PHE A 88 3.76 -4.40 3.46
CA PHE A 88 3.27 -4.13 4.80
C PHE A 88 2.13 -5.07 5.15
N ARG A 89 2.31 -5.81 6.25
CA ARG A 89 1.37 -6.83 6.70
C ARG A 89 0.44 -6.22 7.75
N ASN A 90 -0.28 -5.17 7.35
CA ASN A 90 -1.17 -4.46 8.25
C ASN A 90 -2.28 -5.41 8.75
N LYS A 91 -2.29 -5.70 10.06
CA LYS A 91 -3.29 -6.54 10.74
C LYS A 91 -4.71 -5.93 10.67
N SER A 92 -4.84 -4.61 10.53
CA SER A 92 -6.15 -3.95 10.41
C SER A 92 -6.84 -4.22 9.07
N GLN A 93 -6.11 -4.59 8.00
CA GLN A 93 -6.73 -5.05 6.76
C GLN A 93 -7.39 -6.43 6.91
N HIS A 94 -6.95 -7.26 7.86
CA HIS A 94 -7.58 -8.56 8.11
C HIS A 94 -8.96 -8.44 8.76
N LEU A 95 -9.28 -7.34 9.45
CA LEU A 95 -10.60 -7.11 10.03
C LEU A 95 -11.65 -6.70 8.98
N PHE A 96 -11.22 -6.11 7.85
CA PHE A 96 -12.12 -5.71 6.76
C PHE A 96 -12.02 -6.59 5.51
N GLN A 97 -11.14 -7.60 5.51
CA GLN A 97 -11.02 -8.62 4.44
C GLN A 97 -11.98 -9.81 4.60
N LEU A 98 -13.12 -9.66 5.29
CA LEU A 98 -14.17 -10.68 5.28
C LEU A 98 -15.15 -10.57 4.10
N SER A 99 -14.93 -9.66 3.15
CA SER A 99 -15.85 -9.49 2.00
C SER A 99 -15.20 -9.51 0.60
N ALA A 100 -13.90 -9.77 0.46
CA ALA A 100 -13.22 -9.79 -0.86
C ALA A 100 -12.59 -11.13 -1.25
N THR A 101 -12.98 -12.23 -0.59
CA THR A 101 -12.76 -13.58 -1.11
C THR A 101 -14.12 -14.18 -1.49
N CYS A 102 -14.73 -13.66 -2.55
CA CYS A 102 -15.67 -14.45 -3.33
C CYS A 102 -14.97 -14.76 -4.65
N ASP A 103 -14.88 -16.06 -4.91
CA ASP A 103 -13.98 -16.72 -5.83
C ASP A 103 -13.89 -16.13 -7.23
N LYS A 104 -12.70 -16.27 -7.82
CA LYS A 104 -12.52 -16.42 -9.26
C LYS A 104 -13.31 -17.68 -9.69
N LYS A 105 -14.62 -17.57 -9.85
CA LYS A 105 -15.38 -18.52 -10.66
C LYS A 105 -15.25 -18.07 -12.10
N GLU A 106 -14.60 -18.92 -12.87
CA GLU A 106 -14.64 -18.93 -14.32
C GLU A 106 -16.06 -18.61 -14.78
N PHE A 107 -16.24 -17.46 -15.44
CA PHE A 107 -17.46 -17.16 -16.17
C PHE A 107 -17.48 -18.06 -17.39
N GLN A 108 -18.02 -19.26 -17.22
CA GLN A 108 -18.51 -20.08 -18.32
C GLN A 108 -19.99 -19.70 -18.48
N ASP A 109 -20.32 -19.17 -19.67
CA ASP A 109 -21.63 -18.63 -20.02
C ASP A 109 -22.77 -19.55 -19.57
N ILE A 110 -23.52 -19.13 -18.55
CA ILE A 110 -24.71 -19.85 -18.08
C ILE A 110 -25.86 -19.49 -19.05
N PRO A 111 -26.47 -20.47 -19.76
CA PRO A 111 -27.56 -20.18 -20.68
C PRO A 111 -28.78 -19.61 -19.94
N PRO A 112 -29.51 -18.66 -20.55
CA PRO A 112 -30.61 -17.93 -19.93
C PRO A 112 -31.78 -18.80 -19.44
N GLU A 113 -31.85 -20.07 -19.83
CA GLU A 113 -32.90 -21.01 -19.39
C GLU A 113 -32.75 -21.43 -17.92
N MET A 114 -31.53 -21.41 -17.35
CA MET A 114 -31.31 -21.83 -15.97
C MET A 114 -31.69 -20.79 -14.91
N LEU A 115 -31.84 -19.51 -15.29
CA LEU A 115 -32.23 -18.43 -14.37
C LEU A 115 -33.71 -18.52 -13.95
N ASN A 116 -34.57 -19.12 -14.77
CA ASN A 116 -36.00 -19.25 -14.48
C ASN A 116 -36.35 -20.35 -13.45
N ALA A 117 -35.43 -21.28 -13.18
CA ALA A 117 -35.64 -22.35 -12.19
C ALA A 117 -35.48 -21.87 -10.75
N PHE A 118 -34.75 -20.76 -10.51
CA PHE A 118 -34.48 -20.26 -9.16
C PHE A 118 -35.57 -19.32 -8.62
N ASN A 119 -36.42 -18.75 -9.48
CA ASN A 119 -37.48 -17.82 -9.07
C ASN A 119 -38.82 -18.48 -8.71
N ASN A 120 -38.95 -19.81 -8.84
CA ASN A 120 -40.23 -20.51 -8.67
C ASN A 120 -40.35 -21.37 -7.39
N ARG A 121 -39.52 -21.12 -6.36
CA ARG A 121 -39.81 -21.67 -5.02
C ARG A 121 -40.80 -20.77 -4.28
N GLN A 122 -42.08 -20.91 -4.63
CA GLN A 122 -43.19 -20.49 -3.76
C GLN A 122 -43.06 -21.20 -2.40
N PHE A 123 -43.08 -20.42 -1.33
CA PHE A 123 -43.17 -20.89 0.06
C PHE A 123 -44.49 -21.65 0.27
N PRO A 124 -44.51 -22.80 0.97
CA PRO A 124 -45.77 -23.34 1.45
C PRO A 124 -46.25 -22.49 2.63
N GLN A 125 -47.43 -21.86 2.50
CA GLN A 125 -48.13 -21.30 3.65
C GLN A 125 -48.49 -22.43 4.62
N GLN A 126 -47.98 -22.35 5.85
CA GLN A 126 -48.41 -23.22 6.94
C GLN A 126 -49.74 -22.68 7.51
N ASN A 127 -50.79 -23.50 7.44
CA ASN A 127 -52.05 -23.28 8.16
C ASN A 127 -51.78 -23.33 9.67
N ILE A 128 -52.23 -22.31 10.39
CA ILE A 128 -52.34 -22.29 11.85
C ILE A 128 -53.83 -22.17 12.18
N TRP A 129 -54.39 -23.31 12.64
CA TRP A 129 -55.62 -23.57 13.39
C TRP A 129 -56.97 -23.13 12.81
#